data_AF-C5P905-F1
#
_entry.id   AF-C5P905-F1
#
_cell.length_a   1.000
_cell.length_b   1.000
_cell.length_c   1.000
_cell.angle_alpha   90.00
_cell.angle_beta   90.00
_cell.angle_gamma   90.00
#
_symmetry.space_group_name_H-M   'P 1'
#
loop_
_entity.id
_entity.type
_entity.pdbx_description
1 polymer ?
#
loop_
_entity_poly.entity_id
_entity_poly.type
_entity_poly.pdbx_seq_one_letter_code
_entity_poly.pdbx_strand_id
1 'polypeptide(L)'
;MNAYGHWNPTSMKTFSLCGSSKDECLFAIEMFEPAQWNEQEGPIIAAAGEESQWAARIYSFNVNSVILLPPLRPDAKTLATELMHGTITGDGRVTFHFSIEVSSGKKMRREKFEWRTMKKGDDDTKRSGFKLVRLFSNAREASSSNDNSNVGEEHPPSETFAVLEWIKGWSGFKQAFSLQLGNGQSDSLGERWTLMVVMTALRIWYLRVCGKANKAVVGIGEKIRSK
;
A
#
# COMPACT_ATOMS: atom_id res chain seq x y z
N MET A 1 5.64 -11.82 6.04
CA MET A 1 6.82 -11.37 5.27
C MET A 1 7.46 -10.19 5.98
N ASN A 2 8.78 -10.08 5.96
CA ASN A 2 9.54 -9.04 6.64
C ASN A 2 10.50 -8.38 5.66
N ALA A 3 10.61 -7.05 5.71
CA ALA A 3 11.54 -6.31 4.86
C ALA A 3 12.82 -6.00 5.62
N TYR A 4 13.93 -6.57 5.16
CA TYR A 4 15.25 -6.38 5.73
C TYR A 4 16.11 -5.46 4.88
N GLY A 5 16.64 -4.40 5.48
CA GLY A 5 17.52 -3.44 4.82
C GLY A 5 18.99 -3.85 4.90
N HIS A 6 19.67 -3.77 3.77
CA HIS A 6 21.13 -3.82 3.69
C HIS A 6 21.64 -2.38 3.66
N TRP A 7 21.97 -1.84 4.83
CA TRP A 7 22.43 -0.45 4.94
C TRP A 7 23.87 -0.33 4.46
N ASN A 8 24.05 0.30 3.31
CA ASN A 8 25.33 0.85 2.88
C ASN A 8 25.27 2.38 3.00
N PRO A 9 26.15 3.03 3.79
CA PRO A 9 26.11 4.48 4.01
C PRO A 9 26.25 5.35 2.75
N THR A 10 26.63 4.78 1.61
CA THR A 10 26.79 5.52 0.34
C THR A 10 25.60 5.40 -0.61
N SER A 11 24.69 4.45 -0.44
CA SER A 11 23.46 4.39 -1.26
C SER A 11 22.43 3.40 -0.72
N MET A 12 21.23 3.89 -0.45
CA MET A 12 20.07 3.07 -0.09
C MET A 12 19.53 2.39 -1.36
N LYS A 13 20.16 1.29 -1.80
CA LYS A 13 19.86 0.68 -3.11
C LYS A 13 19.06 -0.62 -3.05
N THR A 14 19.21 -1.45 -2.01
CA THR A 14 18.58 -2.79 -2.01
C THR A 14 18.04 -3.25 -0.65
N PHE A 15 16.90 -3.94 -0.70
CA PHE A 15 16.24 -4.59 0.45
C PHE A 15 15.93 -6.04 0.10
N SER A 16 15.89 -6.91 1.10
CA SER A 16 15.40 -8.28 0.93
C SER A 16 14.04 -8.40 1.57
N LEU A 17 13.06 -8.91 0.82
CA LEU A 17 11.82 -9.43 1.36
C LEU A 17 12.06 -10.87 1.76
N CYS A 18 12.01 -11.14 3.05
CA CYS A 18 12.18 -12.47 3.57
C CYS A 18 10.89 -12.97 4.23
N GLY A 19 10.79 -14.28 4.41
CA GLY A 19 9.68 -14.92 5.11
C GLY A 19 9.72 -14.68 6.62
N SER A 20 9.75 -15.75 7.41
CA SER A 20 9.70 -15.63 8.88
C SER A 20 11.05 -15.22 9.49
N SER A 21 12.16 -15.49 8.80
CA SER A 21 13.52 -15.11 9.19
C SER A 21 14.25 -14.41 8.03
N LYS A 22 15.42 -13.81 8.32
CA LYS A 22 16.27 -13.18 7.30
C LYS A 22 16.82 -14.20 6.28
N ASP A 23 17.01 -15.44 6.70
CA ASP A 23 17.64 -16.50 5.88
C ASP A 23 16.68 -17.06 4.81
N GLU A 24 15.38 -16.79 4.96
CA GLU A 24 14.34 -17.14 3.99
C GLU A 24 14.11 -16.00 3.00
N CYS A 25 15.15 -15.62 2.24
CA CYS A 25 15.06 -14.53 1.27
C CYS A 25 14.21 -14.94 0.06
N LEU A 26 13.09 -14.23 -0.17
CA LEU A 26 12.14 -14.52 -1.24
C LEU A 26 12.35 -13.60 -2.45
N PHE A 27 12.53 -12.30 -2.20
CA PHE A 27 12.70 -11.31 -3.26
C PHE A 27 13.75 -10.25 -2.89
N ALA A 28 14.45 -9.76 -3.89
CA ALA A 28 15.22 -8.52 -3.79
C ALA A 28 14.36 -7.35 -4.25
N ILE A 29 14.43 -6.24 -3.53
CA ILE A 29 13.85 -4.96 -3.90
C ILE A 29 14.99 -4.02 -4.19
N GLU A 30 14.89 -3.30 -5.29
CA GLU A 30 15.85 -2.28 -5.65
C GLU A 30 15.16 -0.93 -5.75
N MET A 31 15.81 0.10 -5.22
CA MET A 31 15.34 1.48 -5.27
C MET A 31 16.21 2.24 -6.26
N PHE A 32 15.59 2.77 -7.31
CA PHE A 32 16.28 3.52 -8.34
C PHE A 32 15.66 4.89 -8.55
N GLU A 33 16.52 5.84 -8.92
CA GLU A 33 16.03 7.06 -9.55
C GLU A 33 15.61 6.74 -10.99
N PRO A 34 14.56 7.39 -11.54
CA PRO A 34 14.08 7.12 -12.89
C PRO A 34 15.17 7.21 -13.98
N ALA A 35 16.21 8.01 -13.76
CA ALA A 35 17.35 8.14 -14.68
C ALA A 35 18.22 6.87 -14.77
N GLN A 36 18.13 5.98 -13.78
CA GLN A 36 18.94 4.76 -13.67
C GLN A 36 18.21 3.49 -14.12
N TRP A 37 16.97 3.61 -14.64
CA TRP A 37 16.14 2.48 -15.05
C TRP A 37 16.81 1.55 -16.08
N ASN A 38 17.69 2.10 -16.93
CA ASN A 38 18.37 1.34 -17.98
C ASN A 38 19.59 0.53 -17.48
N GLU A 39 19.96 0.65 -16.20
CA GLU A 39 21.11 -0.04 -15.60
C GLU A 39 20.72 -1.30 -14.82
N GLN A 40 19.46 -1.76 -14.92
CA GLN A 40 18.96 -2.86 -14.11
C GLN A 40 19.38 -4.24 -14.63
N GLU A 41 19.90 -5.08 -13.74
CA GLU A 41 20.21 -6.49 -14.02
C GLU A 41 19.00 -7.36 -13.65
N GLY A 42 18.29 -7.87 -14.66
CA GLY A 42 17.24 -8.89 -14.49
C GLY A 42 15.80 -8.43 -14.82
N PRO A 43 14.84 -9.37 -14.91
CA PRO A 43 13.47 -9.08 -15.26
C PRO A 43 12.70 -8.41 -14.11
N ILE A 44 12.06 -7.29 -14.40
CA ILE A 44 11.22 -6.56 -13.45
C ILE A 44 9.86 -7.26 -13.31
N ILE A 45 9.60 -7.82 -12.14
CA ILE A 45 8.31 -8.48 -11.84
C ILE A 45 7.22 -7.48 -11.43
N ALA A 46 7.58 -6.37 -10.77
CA ALA A 46 6.69 -5.30 -10.38
C ALA A 46 7.47 -4.03 -10.05
N ALA A 47 6.83 -2.86 -10.12
CA ALA A 47 7.43 -1.58 -9.74
C ALA A 47 6.40 -0.65 -9.08
N ALA A 48 6.86 0.34 -8.31
CA ALA A 48 6.01 1.37 -7.74
C ALA A 48 6.69 2.73 -7.80
N GLY A 49 5.94 3.78 -8.11
CA GLY A 49 6.47 5.13 -8.31
C GLY A 49 5.43 6.23 -8.16
N GLU A 50 5.83 7.45 -8.49
CA GLU A 50 4.94 8.60 -8.54
C GLU A 50 4.04 8.52 -9.78
N GLU A 51 2.77 8.90 -9.66
CA GLU A 51 1.86 9.01 -10.81
C GLU A 51 2.33 10.07 -11.83
N SER A 52 2.89 11.17 -11.33
CA SER A 52 3.44 12.23 -12.17
C SER A 52 4.75 12.74 -11.57
N GLN A 53 5.85 12.57 -12.32
CA GLN A 53 7.16 13.11 -11.93
C GLN A 53 7.12 14.64 -11.81
N TRP A 54 6.32 15.30 -12.64
CA TRP A 54 6.12 16.74 -12.57
C TRP A 54 5.35 17.14 -11.31
N ALA A 55 4.23 16.47 -11.01
CA ALA A 55 3.46 16.73 -9.80
C ALA A 55 4.28 16.42 -8.54
N ALA A 56 5.10 15.37 -8.54
CA ALA A 56 5.98 15.03 -7.41
C ALA A 56 7.11 16.04 -7.19
N ARG A 57 7.54 16.76 -8.26
CA ARG A 57 8.56 17.83 -8.19
C ARG A 57 7.97 19.17 -7.79
N ILE A 58 6.75 19.49 -8.23
CA ILE A 58 6.10 20.79 -7.96
C ILE A 58 5.27 20.74 -6.67
N TYR A 59 4.63 19.61 -6.38
CA TYR A 59 3.85 19.38 -5.19
C TYR A 59 4.48 18.23 -4.41
N SER A 60 5.22 18.56 -3.36
CA SER A 60 5.74 17.59 -2.36
C SER A 60 4.64 16.74 -1.70
N PHE A 61 3.38 17.00 -2.06
CA PHE A 61 2.11 16.57 -1.50
C PHE A 61 1.37 15.51 -2.31
N ASN A 62 1.82 15.21 -3.54
CA ASN A 62 1.22 14.13 -4.30
C ASN A 62 1.70 12.79 -3.71
N VAL A 63 0.77 12.04 -3.13
CA VAL A 63 0.98 10.68 -2.62
C VAL A 63 0.33 9.61 -3.51
N ASN A 64 -0.29 10.03 -4.62
CA ASN A 64 -0.75 9.11 -5.63
C ASN A 64 0.44 8.39 -6.23
N SER A 65 0.28 7.09 -6.35
CA SER A 65 1.34 6.20 -6.78
C SER A 65 0.85 5.34 -7.92
N VAL A 66 1.74 5.14 -8.89
CA VAL A 66 1.58 4.11 -9.91
C VAL A 66 2.21 2.83 -9.40
N ILE A 67 1.51 1.72 -9.56
CA ILE A 67 1.98 0.36 -9.28
C ILE A 67 1.95 -0.44 -10.58
N LEU A 68 3.10 -0.91 -11.05
CA LEU A 68 3.22 -1.79 -12.21
C LEU A 68 3.23 -3.24 -11.74
N LEU A 69 2.37 -4.07 -12.33
CA LEU A 69 2.20 -5.49 -11.97
C LEU A 69 2.18 -6.37 -13.24
N PRO A 70 2.50 -7.68 -13.13
CA PRO A 70 2.39 -8.62 -14.24
C PRO A 70 0.96 -8.62 -14.79
N PRO A 71 0.76 -8.55 -16.11
CA PRO A 71 -0.56 -8.37 -16.68
C PRO A 71 -1.51 -9.52 -16.30
N LEU A 72 -2.81 -9.21 -16.23
CA LEU A 72 -3.86 -10.20 -15.94
C LEU A 72 -3.90 -11.31 -16.97
N ARG A 73 -3.63 -10.97 -18.23
CA ARG A 73 -3.61 -11.94 -19.32
C ARG A 73 -2.15 -12.35 -19.59
N PRO A 74 -1.85 -13.66 -19.57
CA PRO A 74 -0.48 -14.15 -19.78
C PRO A 74 0.15 -13.80 -21.14
N ASP A 75 -0.68 -13.45 -22.14
CA ASP A 75 -0.26 -13.09 -23.50
C ASP A 75 0.18 -11.62 -23.64
N ALA A 76 -0.14 -10.77 -22.65
CA ALA A 76 0.25 -9.38 -22.67
C ALA A 76 1.76 -9.24 -22.37
N LYS A 77 2.44 -8.45 -23.21
CA LYS A 77 3.90 -8.25 -23.14
C LYS A 77 4.31 -7.09 -22.24
N THR A 78 3.36 -6.30 -21.75
CA THR A 78 3.60 -5.08 -20.96
C THR A 78 2.99 -5.22 -19.58
N LEU A 79 3.67 -4.67 -18.56
CA LEU A 79 3.14 -4.59 -17.20
C LEU A 79 1.83 -3.79 -17.19
N ALA A 80 0.88 -4.25 -16.38
CA ALA A 80 -0.36 -3.53 -16.13
C ALA A 80 -0.12 -2.40 -15.12
N THR A 81 -0.70 -1.24 -15.40
CA THR A 81 -0.62 -0.06 -14.54
C THR A 81 -1.83 -0.01 -13.62
N GLU A 82 -1.57 0.03 -12.31
CA GLU A 82 -2.57 0.23 -11.26
C GLU A 82 -2.27 1.50 -10.48
N LEU A 83 -3.30 2.06 -9.84
CA LEU A 83 -3.19 3.30 -9.07
C LEU A 83 -3.46 3.05 -7.58
N MET A 84 -2.65 3.67 -6.74
CA MET A 84 -2.90 3.83 -5.31
C MET A 84 -3.04 5.32 -5.00
N HIS A 85 -4.17 5.69 -4.40
CA HIS A 85 -4.47 7.08 -4.05
C HIS A 85 -4.37 7.27 -2.55
N GLY A 86 -3.73 8.35 -2.11
CA GLY A 86 -3.74 8.76 -0.70
C GLY A 86 -4.82 9.82 -0.44
N THR A 87 -5.52 9.70 0.68
CA THR A 87 -6.58 10.63 1.12
C THR A 87 -6.47 10.90 2.62
N ILE A 88 -7.12 11.97 3.07
CA ILE A 88 -7.30 12.26 4.49
C ILE A 88 -8.77 12.09 4.87
N THR A 89 -9.04 11.25 5.86
CA THR A 89 -10.39 11.10 6.42
C THR A 89 -10.81 12.36 7.19
N GLY A 90 -12.11 12.55 7.42
CA GLY A 90 -12.62 13.73 8.14
C GLY A 90 -12.03 13.91 9.55
N ASP A 91 -11.62 12.82 10.21
CA ASP A 91 -10.91 12.83 11.51
C ASP A 91 -9.39 13.05 11.37
N GLY A 92 -8.91 13.29 10.15
CA GLY A 92 -7.56 13.70 9.85
C GLY A 92 -6.53 12.58 9.76
N ARG A 93 -6.95 11.35 9.49
CA ARG A 93 -6.04 10.21 9.30
C ARG A 93 -5.71 10.00 7.84
N VAL A 94 -4.50 9.53 7.58
CA VAL A 94 -4.06 9.17 6.24
C VAL A 94 -4.57 7.76 5.91
N THR A 95 -5.18 7.63 4.74
CA THR A 95 -5.61 6.37 4.16
C THR A 95 -5.05 6.24 2.74
N PHE A 96 -4.75 5.01 2.32
CA PHE A 96 -4.35 4.72 0.93
C PHE A 96 -5.26 3.67 0.35
N HIS A 97 -5.88 3.93 -0.79
CA HIS A 97 -6.80 2.99 -1.41
C HIS A 97 -6.41 2.67 -2.85
N PHE A 98 -6.70 1.43 -3.24
CA PHE A 98 -6.44 0.92 -4.58
C PHE A 98 -7.56 -0.05 -4.99
N SER A 99 -7.56 -0.45 -6.25
CA SER A 99 -8.43 -1.52 -6.73
C SER A 99 -7.64 -2.52 -7.53
N ILE A 100 -7.98 -3.80 -7.39
CA ILE A 100 -7.28 -4.89 -8.06
C ILE A 100 -8.25 -6.04 -8.31
N GLU A 101 -8.00 -6.80 -9.36
CA GLU A 101 -8.69 -8.05 -9.61
C GLU A 101 -8.30 -9.08 -8.56
N VAL A 102 -9.30 -9.70 -7.96
CA VAL A 102 -9.12 -10.89 -7.13
C VAL A 102 -9.79 -12.08 -7.79
N SER A 103 -9.19 -13.24 -7.60
CA SER A 103 -9.79 -14.51 -8.00
C SER A 103 -10.83 -14.92 -6.97
N SER A 104 -12.03 -15.30 -7.41
CA SER A 104 -13.03 -15.92 -6.54
C SER A 104 -13.62 -17.11 -7.27
N GLY A 105 -13.04 -18.28 -7.04
CA GLY A 105 -13.33 -19.48 -7.82
C GLY A 105 -13.00 -19.28 -9.31
N LYS A 106 -13.99 -19.48 -10.20
CA LYS A 106 -13.82 -19.36 -11.66
C LYS A 106 -14.01 -17.94 -12.22
N LYS A 107 -14.33 -16.95 -11.36
CA LYS A 107 -14.58 -15.57 -11.79
C LYS A 107 -13.55 -14.63 -11.18
N MET A 108 -13.04 -13.71 -12.00
CA MET A 108 -12.31 -12.54 -11.51
C MET A 108 -13.28 -11.40 -11.27
N ARG A 109 -13.09 -10.68 -10.17
CA ARG A 109 -13.80 -9.42 -9.89
C ARG A 109 -12.82 -8.37 -9.40
N ARG A 110 -13.02 -7.12 -9.82
CA ARG A 110 -12.23 -5.99 -9.34
C ARG A 110 -12.80 -5.52 -8.01
N GLU A 111 -11.96 -5.50 -6.99
CA GLU A 111 -12.34 -5.10 -5.63
C GLU A 111 -11.52 -3.90 -5.18
N LYS A 112 -12.07 -3.14 -4.22
CA LYS A 112 -11.41 -1.96 -3.65
C LYS A 112 -10.89 -2.29 -2.24
N PHE A 113 -9.68 -1.87 -1.95
CA PHE A 113 -9.04 -2.05 -0.65
C PHE A 113 -8.50 -0.71 -0.14
N GLU A 114 -8.35 -0.61 1.18
CA GLU A 114 -7.90 0.60 1.87
C GLU A 114 -6.97 0.28 3.03
N TRP A 115 -5.76 0.82 2.98
CA TRP A 115 -4.86 0.91 4.12
C TRP A 115 -5.31 2.04 5.04
N ARG A 116 -5.67 1.69 6.28
CA ARG A 116 -6.05 2.62 7.35
C ARG A 116 -4.98 2.69 8.41
N THR A 117 -4.64 3.89 8.86
CA THR A 117 -3.73 4.06 10.00
C THR A 117 -4.31 3.38 11.24
N MET A 118 -3.52 2.53 11.91
CA MET A 118 -3.93 1.87 13.14
C MET A 118 -4.08 2.89 14.28
N LYS A 119 -5.18 2.82 15.04
CA LYS A 119 -5.37 3.69 16.22
C LYS A 119 -4.41 3.27 17.32
N LYS A 120 -3.87 4.26 18.04
CA LYS A 120 -3.11 4.00 19.26
C LYS A 120 -4.10 3.55 20.35
N GLY A 121 -4.13 2.25 20.67
CA GLY A 121 -4.91 1.69 21.78
C GLY A 121 -6.23 0.98 21.43
N ASP A 122 -6.55 0.77 20.16
CA ASP A 122 -7.79 0.09 19.70
C ASP A 122 -7.52 -1.37 19.25
N ASP A 123 -6.25 -1.77 19.25
CA ASP A 123 -5.75 -3.06 18.77
C ASP A 123 -4.60 -3.44 19.72
N ASP A 124 -4.39 -4.73 20.00
CA ASP A 124 -3.34 -5.25 20.90
C ASP A 124 -1.90 -4.90 20.43
N THR A 125 -1.78 -4.18 19.32
CA THR A 125 -0.53 -3.73 18.72
C THR A 125 -0.05 -2.42 19.34
N LYS A 126 0.97 -2.51 20.21
CA LYS A 126 1.74 -1.34 20.70
C LYS A 126 2.48 -0.57 19.59
N ARG A 127 2.39 -1.00 18.33
CA ARG A 127 3.17 -0.53 17.18
C ARG A 127 2.31 0.32 16.24
N SER A 128 2.88 1.43 15.77
CA SER A 128 2.28 2.25 14.72
C SER A 128 2.33 1.53 13.37
N GLY A 129 1.32 1.72 12.53
CA GLY A 129 1.29 1.09 11.21
C GLY A 129 -0.06 1.27 10.51
N PHE A 130 -0.33 0.41 9.53
CA PHE A 130 -1.55 0.39 8.74
C PHE A 130 -2.21 -0.99 8.76
N LYS A 131 -3.54 -1.03 8.74
CA LYS A 131 -4.31 -2.24 8.45
C LYS A 131 -4.97 -2.11 7.09
N LEU A 132 -4.91 -3.16 6.29
CA LEU A 132 -5.61 -3.24 5.02
C LEU A 132 -7.00 -3.79 5.25
N VAL A 133 -8.00 -3.07 4.78
CA VAL A 133 -9.39 -3.52 4.80
C VAL A 133 -9.95 -3.55 3.39
N ARG A 134 -10.95 -4.40 3.17
CA ARG A 134 -11.72 -4.45 1.94
C ARG A 134 -12.88 -3.45 2.02
N LEU A 135 -13.06 -2.65 0.97
CA LEU A 135 -14.20 -1.75 0.85
C LEU A 135 -15.30 -2.45 0.06
N PHE A 136 -16.48 -2.57 0.66
CA PHE A 136 -17.68 -3.02 -0.03
C PHE A 136 -18.37 -1.81 -0.65
N SER A 137 -18.71 -1.89 -1.94
CA SER A 137 -19.67 -0.96 -2.51
C SER A 137 -21.03 -1.28 -1.90
N ASN A 138 -21.55 -0.40 -1.05
CA ASN A 138 -22.96 -0.46 -0.66
C ASN A 138 -23.80 -0.12 -1.90
N ALA A 139 -24.05 -1.12 -2.75
CA ALA A 139 -25.08 -1.07 -3.78
C ALA A 139 -26.45 -1.18 -3.08
N ARG A 140 -26.82 -0.09 -2.39
CA ARG A 140 -28.20 0.25 -2.05
C ARG A 140 -28.37 1.74 -2.31
N GLU A 141 -28.36 2.12 -3.59
CA GLU A 141 -29.19 3.24 -4.00
C GLU A 141 -30.64 2.76 -3.97
N ALA A 142 -31.44 3.37 -3.09
CA ALA A 142 -32.88 3.67 -3.23
C ALA A 142 -33.54 3.73 -1.85
N SER A 143 -33.57 4.93 -1.26
CA SER A 143 -34.84 5.60 -0.95
C SER A 143 -34.53 6.90 -0.24
N SER A 144 -34.96 7.98 -0.87
CA SER A 144 -35.25 9.25 -0.24
C SER A 144 -36.06 9.03 1.06
N SER A 145 -35.51 9.43 2.20
CA SER A 145 -36.29 10.00 3.30
C SER A 145 -35.36 10.78 4.19
N ASN A 146 -35.68 12.07 4.33
CA ASN A 146 -35.21 12.92 5.40
C ASN A 146 -35.36 12.18 6.73
N ASP A 147 -34.26 11.95 7.44
CA ASP A 147 -34.31 12.08 8.89
C ASP A 147 -32.94 12.39 9.47
N ASN A 148 -32.88 13.53 10.14
CA ASN A 148 -31.76 13.95 10.97
C ASN A 148 -31.66 12.99 12.16
N SER A 149 -30.74 12.03 12.11
CA SER A 149 -30.25 11.42 13.33
C SER A 149 -28.75 11.19 13.25
N ASN A 150 -28.07 11.88 14.15
CA ASN A 150 -26.66 11.84 14.42
C ASN A 150 -26.36 10.48 15.07
N VAL A 151 -26.07 9.46 14.26
CA VAL A 151 -25.62 8.15 14.73
C VAL A 151 -24.20 7.96 14.25
N GLY A 152 -23.27 7.89 15.21
CA GLY A 152 -21.89 7.54 14.95
C GLY A 152 -21.85 6.22 14.18
N GLU A 153 -21.37 6.27 12.94
CA GLU A 153 -21.17 5.11 12.09
C GLU A 153 -20.09 4.21 12.73
N GLU A 154 -20.48 3.37 13.67
CA GLU A 154 -19.76 2.16 13.99
C GLU A 154 -19.91 1.23 12.79
N HIS A 155 -19.03 1.41 11.80
CA HIS A 155 -18.85 0.41 10.75
C HIS A 155 -18.59 -0.94 11.43
N PRO A 156 -19.23 -2.04 10.98
CA PRO A 156 -18.95 -3.38 11.50
C PRO A 156 -17.43 -3.63 11.42
N PRO A 157 -16.87 -4.49 12.30
CA PRO A 157 -15.43 -4.74 12.33
C PRO A 157 -14.98 -5.15 10.93
N SER A 158 -14.37 -4.18 10.24
CA SER A 158 -13.98 -4.35 8.86
C SER A 158 -12.88 -5.39 8.86
N GLU A 159 -13.15 -6.52 8.22
CA GLU A 159 -12.20 -7.63 8.11
C GLU A 159 -10.83 -7.11 7.67
N THR A 160 -9.80 -7.44 8.45
CA THR A 160 -8.42 -7.04 8.20
C THR A 160 -7.77 -8.08 7.29
N PHE A 161 -7.36 -7.64 6.10
CA PHE A 161 -6.73 -8.50 5.08
C PHE A 161 -5.21 -8.50 5.15
N ALA A 162 -4.62 -7.46 5.73
CA ALA A 162 -3.19 -7.40 5.99
C ALA A 162 -2.88 -6.38 7.09
N VAL A 163 -1.76 -6.54 7.77
CA VAL A 163 -1.23 -5.61 8.76
C VAL A 163 0.20 -5.24 8.39
N LEU A 164 0.46 -3.94 8.28
CA LEU A 164 1.76 -3.34 8.02
C LEU A 164 2.24 -2.63 9.29
N GLU A 165 3.23 -3.19 9.96
CA GLU A 165 3.76 -2.65 11.21
C GLU A 165 5.15 -2.01 11.04
N TRP A 166 5.32 -0.87 11.70
CA TRP A 166 6.61 -0.23 11.84
C TRP A 166 7.38 -0.81 13.02
N ILE A 167 8.58 -1.32 12.75
CA ILE A 167 9.47 -1.83 13.81
C ILE A 167 10.16 -0.63 14.47
N LYS A 168 9.97 -0.47 15.79
CA LYS A 168 10.70 0.51 16.62
C LYS A 168 11.87 -0.19 17.28
N GLY A 169 13.11 0.21 16.97
CA GLY A 169 14.30 -0.28 17.66
C GLY A 169 15.59 0.40 17.23
N TRP A 170 16.47 0.66 18.20
CA TRP A 170 17.86 1.11 17.99
C TRP A 170 18.85 -0.06 17.80
N SER A 171 18.43 -1.29 18.07
CA SER A 171 19.25 -2.50 17.91
C SER A 171 19.28 -2.95 16.45
N GLY A 172 20.03 -2.19 15.64
CA GLY A 172 20.36 -2.50 14.27
C GLY A 172 19.24 -2.18 13.29
N PHE A 173 19.49 -1.23 12.40
CA PHE A 173 18.65 -0.78 11.28
C PHE A 173 18.20 -1.89 10.30
N LYS A 174 18.34 -3.18 10.62
CA LYS A 174 18.22 -4.30 9.69
C LYS A 174 16.79 -4.61 9.25
N GLN A 175 15.74 -4.22 9.98
CA GLN A 175 14.35 -4.51 9.59
C GLN A 175 13.51 -3.22 9.53
N ALA A 176 12.97 -2.93 8.35
CA ALA A 176 12.24 -1.70 8.08
C ALA A 176 10.77 -1.77 8.54
N PHE A 177 10.09 -2.87 8.20
CA PHE A 177 8.71 -3.13 8.56
C PHE A 177 8.41 -4.62 8.58
N SER A 178 7.27 -4.98 9.18
CA SER A 178 6.66 -6.30 9.06
C SER A 178 5.35 -6.20 8.31
N LEU A 179 5.12 -7.12 7.36
CA LEU A 179 3.87 -7.23 6.62
C LEU A 179 3.30 -8.63 6.84
N GLN A 180 2.13 -8.68 7.47
CA GLN A 180 1.38 -9.90 7.70
C GLN A 180 0.15 -9.89 6.81
N LEU A 181 -0.02 -10.93 5.99
CA LEU A 181 -1.27 -11.16 5.27
C LEU A 181 -2.23 -11.88 6.21
N GLY A 182 -3.52 -11.57 6.13
CA GLY A 182 -4.55 -12.32 6.85
C GLY A 182 -4.49 -13.80 6.46
N ASN A 183 -4.71 -14.68 7.43
CA ASN A 183 -4.62 -16.13 7.22
C ASN A 183 -5.50 -16.57 6.04
N GLY A 184 -4.92 -17.30 5.09
CA GLY A 184 -5.63 -17.85 3.92
C GLY A 184 -6.01 -16.83 2.83
N GLN A 185 -5.67 -15.55 2.97
CA GLN A 185 -6.08 -14.53 1.98
C GLN A 185 -5.24 -14.56 0.70
N SER A 186 -3.96 -14.97 0.78
CA SER A 186 -3.12 -15.11 -0.42
C SER A 186 -3.66 -16.19 -1.35
N ASP A 187 -4.06 -17.33 -0.79
CA ASP A 187 -4.57 -18.47 -1.56
C ASP A 187 -5.99 -18.22 -2.10
N SER A 188 -6.77 -17.39 -1.40
CA SER A 188 -8.16 -17.10 -1.77
C SER A 188 -8.29 -15.96 -2.77
N LEU A 189 -7.48 -14.89 -2.66
CA LEU A 189 -7.58 -13.68 -3.50
C LEU A 189 -6.63 -13.69 -4.70
N GLY A 190 -5.58 -14.53 -4.65
CA GLY A 190 -4.66 -14.80 -5.75
C GLY A 190 -3.37 -13.98 -5.73
N GLU A 191 -2.38 -14.45 -6.52
CA GLU A 191 -1.01 -13.93 -6.51
C GLU A 191 -0.89 -12.45 -6.91
N ARG A 192 -1.67 -12.00 -7.90
CA ARG A 192 -1.65 -10.59 -8.33
C ARG A 192 -2.13 -9.65 -7.22
N TRP A 193 -3.13 -10.08 -6.43
CA TRP A 193 -3.57 -9.35 -5.24
C TRP A 193 -2.46 -9.30 -4.19
N THR A 194 -1.85 -10.46 -3.89
CA THR A 194 -0.73 -10.53 -2.93
C THR A 194 0.40 -9.58 -3.33
N LEU A 195 0.79 -9.58 -4.61
CA LEU A 195 1.83 -8.68 -5.11
C LEU A 195 1.42 -7.20 -5.01
N MET A 196 0.16 -6.85 -5.29
CA MET A 196 -0.35 -5.49 -5.08
C MET A 196 -0.25 -5.05 -3.61
N VAL A 197 -0.57 -5.94 -2.66
CA VAL A 197 -0.44 -5.66 -1.22
C VAL A 197 1.02 -5.42 -0.84
N VAL A 198 1.94 -6.25 -1.33
CA VAL A 198 3.39 -6.06 -1.10
C VAL A 198 3.88 -4.73 -1.66
N MET A 199 3.54 -4.42 -2.91
CA MET A 199 4.01 -3.20 -3.58
C MET A 199 3.44 -1.93 -2.95
N THR A 200 2.17 -1.93 -2.55
CA THR A 200 1.57 -0.79 -1.86
C THR A 200 2.15 -0.61 -0.45
N ALA A 201 2.44 -1.69 0.28
CA ALA A 201 3.12 -1.61 1.58
C ALA A 201 4.54 -1.01 1.47
N LEU A 202 5.31 -1.45 0.47
CA LEU A 202 6.63 -0.88 0.16
C LEU A 202 6.54 0.60 -0.19
N ARG A 203 5.56 0.98 -1.02
CA ARG A 203 5.34 2.36 -1.42
C ARG A 203 4.96 3.24 -0.22
N ILE A 204 4.08 2.77 0.67
CA ILE A 204 3.70 3.49 1.89
C ILE A 204 4.91 3.67 2.81
N TRP A 205 5.74 2.63 2.97
CA TRP A 205 6.98 2.75 3.73
C TRP A 205 7.93 3.80 3.13
N TYR A 206 8.12 3.79 1.81
CA TYR A 206 8.93 4.80 1.13
C TYR A 206 8.38 6.22 1.34
N LEU A 207 7.07 6.42 1.15
CA LEU A 207 6.40 7.70 1.39
C LEU A 207 6.60 8.16 2.85
N ARG A 208 6.60 7.24 3.81
CA ARG A 208 6.88 7.54 5.22
C ARG A 208 8.33 7.97 5.43
N VAL A 209 9.31 7.26 4.87
CA VAL A 209 10.74 7.62 4.96
C VAL A 209 11.00 9.00 4.37
N CYS A 210 10.38 9.32 3.23
CA CYS A 210 10.48 10.64 2.60
C CYS A 210 9.65 11.74 3.29
N GLY A 211 8.98 11.47 4.41
CA GLY A 211 8.13 12.43 5.12
C GLY A 211 6.83 12.78 4.39
N LYS A 212 6.51 12.11 3.28
CA LYS A 212 5.32 12.34 2.45
C LYS A 212 4.05 11.67 2.98
N ALA A 213 4.16 10.71 3.88
CA ALA A 213 3.01 10.08 4.53
C ALA A 213 2.45 10.90 5.74
N ASN A 214 2.73 12.20 5.81
CA ASN A 214 2.29 13.06 6.91
C ASN A 214 0.95 13.76 6.57
N LYS A 215 0.17 14.09 7.61
CA LYS A 215 -1.17 14.69 7.50
C LYS A 215 -1.19 16.02 6.74
N ALA A 216 -0.16 16.86 6.91
CA ALA A 216 -0.12 18.15 6.20
C ALA A 216 0.05 17.94 4.69
N VAL A 217 0.87 16.97 4.31
CA VAL A 217 1.22 16.65 2.94
C VAL A 217 0.04 16.01 2.21
N VAL A 218 -0.55 14.96 2.78
CA VAL A 218 -1.69 14.29 2.12
C VAL A 218 -2.91 15.22 2.01
N GLY A 219 -3.13 16.10 3.00
CA GLY A 219 -4.29 17.00 3.03
C GLY A 219 -4.20 18.13 2.01
N ILE A 220 -2.99 18.57 1.67
CA ILE A 220 -2.78 19.52 0.58
C ILE A 220 -3.03 18.84 -0.78
N GLY A 221 -2.54 17.60 -0.96
CA GLY A 221 -2.78 16.82 -2.18
C GLY A 221 -4.27 16.60 -2.48
N GLU A 222 -5.06 16.29 -1.44
CA GLU A 222 -6.51 16.10 -1.58
C GLU A 222 -7.27 17.38 -1.97
N LYS A 223 -6.88 18.53 -1.43
CA LYS A 223 -7.50 19.83 -1.76
C LYS A 223 -7.22 20.31 -3.18
N ILE A 224 -6.07 19.94 -3.75
CA ILE A 224 -5.74 20.27 -5.15
C ILE A 224 -6.64 19.49 -6.10
N ARG A 225 -7.03 18.26 -5.73
CA ARG A 225 -7.94 17.40 -6.51
C ARG A 225 -9.39 17.89 -6.54
N SER A 226 -9.85 18.57 -5.48
CA SER A 226 -11.25 19.02 -5.38
C SER A 226 -11.54 20.34 -6.11
N LYS A 227 -10.60 20.83 -6.92
CA LYS A 227 -10.76 21.98 -7.82
C LYS A 227 -10.63 21.50 -9.25
#